data_AF-A0A091JHU6-F1
#
_entry.id   AF-A0A091JHU6-F1
#
_cell.length_a   1.000
_cell.length_b   1.000
_cell.length_c   1.000
_cell.angle_alpha   90.00
_cell.angle_beta   90.00
_cell.angle_gamma   90.00
#
_symmetry.space_group_name_H-M   'P 1'
#
loop_
_entity.id
_entity.type
_entity.pdbx_description
1 polymer ?
#
loop_
_entity_poly.entity_id
_entity_poly.type
_entity_poly.pdbx_seq_one_letter_code
_entity_poly.pdbx_strand_id
1 'polypeptide(L)'
;RLAQGWAQLWRYQEEASSELLRTKSELDQLRAQLEATRHDVLERESHWAHIQSTAAQKTLLLGQIKLAVLNLFQLATARLKVPVNVALEDTEAQLDTV
;
A
#
# COMPACT_ATOMS: atom_id res chain seq x y z
N ARG A 1 -44.65 34.79 38.77
CA ARG A 1 -44.95 34.07 37.49
C ARG A 1 -43.95 34.45 36.40
N LEU A 2 -43.81 35.72 36.00
CA LEU A 2 -42.83 36.13 34.96
C LEU A 2 -41.36 35.82 35.32
N ALA A 3 -40.92 36.16 36.53
CA ALA A 3 -39.53 35.90 36.96
C ALA A 3 -39.16 34.39 36.95
N GLN A 4 -40.10 33.51 37.28
CA GLN A 4 -39.91 32.06 37.23
C GLN A 4 -39.82 31.55 35.79
N GLY A 5 -40.62 32.10 34.86
CA GLY A 5 -40.54 31.77 33.44
C GLY A 5 -39.20 32.18 32.82
N TRP A 6 -38.69 33.37 33.16
CA TRP A 6 -37.36 33.81 32.72
C TRP A 6 -36.23 32.93 33.25
N ALA A 7 -36.29 32.52 34.52
CA ALA A 7 -35.31 31.61 35.09
C ALA A 7 -35.35 30.21 34.44
N GLN A 8 -36.53 29.72 34.05
CA GLN A 8 -36.67 28.45 33.33
C GLN A 8 -36.09 28.53 31.92
N LEU A 9 -36.37 29.63 31.19
CA LEU A 9 -35.82 29.85 29.85
C LEU A 9 -34.30 29.95 29.88
N TRP A 10 -33.73 30.66 30.87
CA TRP A 10 -32.29 30.79 31.02
C TRP A 10 -31.61 29.45 31.23
N ARG A 11 -32.13 28.62 32.15
CA ARG A 11 -31.59 27.27 32.38
C ARG A 11 -31.65 26.40 31.13
N TYR A 12 -32.77 26.43 30.41
CA TYR A 12 -32.89 25.68 29.16
C TYR A 12 -31.88 26.14 28.10
N GLN A 13 -31.67 27.45 27.96
CA GLN A 13 -30.66 27.98 27.04
C GLN A 13 -29.24 27.57 27.44
N GLU A 14 -28.94 27.55 28.73
CA GLU A 14 -27.63 27.15 29.26
C GLU A 14 -27.39 25.65 29.05
N GLU A 15 -28.37 24.80 29.37
CA GLU A 15 -28.33 23.35 29.14
C GLU A 15 -28.14 23.02 27.65
N ALA A 16 -28.92 23.65 26.77
CA ALA A 16 -28.81 23.45 25.32
C ALA A 16 -27.45 23.92 24.78
N SER A 17 -26.93 25.04 25.28
CA SER A 17 -25.61 25.54 24.89
C SER A 17 -24.49 24.61 25.34
N SER A 18 -24.59 24.07 26.57
CA SER A 18 -23.65 23.10 27.11
C SER A 18 -23.65 21.81 26.28
N GLU A 19 -24.82 21.30 25.92
CA GLU A 19 -24.95 20.10 25.09
C GLU A 19 -24.40 20.33 23.68
N LEU A 20 -24.64 21.49 23.08
CA LEU A 20 -24.08 21.85 21.78
C LEU A 20 -22.55 21.93 21.81
N LEU A 21 -21.98 22.49 22.88
CA LEU A 21 -20.51 22.54 23.03
C LEU A 21 -19.91 21.14 23.22
N ARG A 22 -20.58 20.28 23.99
CA ARG A 22 -20.15 18.89 24.21
C ARG A 22 -20.16 18.10 22.90
N THR A 23 -21.29 18.13 22.18
CA THR A 23 -21.43 17.43 20.90
C THR A 23 -20.46 17.94 19.85
N LYS A 24 -20.21 19.26 19.80
CA LYS A 24 -19.17 19.82 18.93
C LYS A 24 -17.78 19.29 19.27
N SER A 25 -17.45 19.23 20.56
CA SER A 25 -16.13 18.72 20.99
C SER A 25 -15.96 17.23 20.66
N GLU A 26 -17.01 16.43 20.85
CA GLU A 26 -17.03 15.02 20.45
C GLU A 26 -16.85 14.87 18.92
N LEU A 27 -17.52 15.71 18.13
CA LEU A 27 -17.38 15.72 16.67
C LEU A 27 -15.94 16.10 16.24
N ASP A 28 -15.36 17.11 16.85
CA ASP A 28 -13.99 17.55 16.56
C ASP A 28 -12.98 16.44 16.90
N GLN A 29 -13.18 15.73 18.01
CA GLN A 29 -12.35 14.57 18.38
C GLN A 29 -12.46 13.42 17.37
N LEU A 30 -13.68 13.05 16.99
CA LEU A 30 -13.91 11.99 16.00
C LEU A 30 -13.29 12.35 14.64
N ARG A 31 -13.39 13.63 14.24
CA ARG A 31 -12.77 14.11 13.01
C ARG A 31 -11.25 14.02 13.07
N ALA A 32 -10.63 14.42 14.18
CA ALA A 32 -9.19 14.29 14.35
C ALA A 32 -8.73 12.83 14.28
N GLN A 33 -9.47 11.90 14.89
CA GLN A 33 -9.18 10.46 14.83
C GLN A 33 -9.32 9.89 13.42
N LEU A 34 -10.36 10.33 12.68
CA LEU A 34 -10.56 9.92 11.29
C LEU A 34 -9.40 10.41 10.41
N GLU A 35 -8.98 11.66 10.54
CA GLU A 35 -7.87 12.21 9.74
C GLU A 35 -6.54 11.55 10.07
N ALA A 36 -6.25 11.27 11.35
CA ALA A 36 -5.07 10.50 11.75
C ALA A 36 -5.08 9.09 11.14
N THR A 37 -6.21 8.39 11.23
CA THR A 37 -6.34 7.04 10.66
C THR A 37 -6.18 7.05 9.14
N ARG A 38 -6.75 8.06 8.45
CA ARG A 38 -6.59 8.24 7.00
C ARG A 38 -5.13 8.47 6.62
N HIS A 39 -4.42 9.29 7.40
CA HIS A 39 -3.01 9.54 7.16
C HIS A 39 -2.19 8.24 7.25
N ASP A 40 -2.40 7.45 8.30
CA ASP A 40 -1.72 6.17 8.49
C ASP A 40 -2.00 5.18 7.35
N VAL A 41 -3.25 5.14 6.88
CA VAL A 41 -3.65 4.29 5.75
C VAL A 41 -2.92 4.74 4.47
N LEU A 42 -2.92 6.04 4.17
CA LEU A 42 -2.25 6.58 3.00
C LEU A 42 -0.74 6.31 3.00
N GLU A 43 -0.09 6.42 4.16
CA GLU A 43 1.34 6.10 4.29
C GLU A 43 1.61 4.62 3.99
N ARG A 44 0.77 3.72 4.51
CA ARG A 44 0.90 2.28 4.26
C ARG A 44 0.59 1.92 2.81
N GLU A 45 -0.41 2.53 2.20
CA GLU A 45 -0.74 2.35 0.79
C GLU A 45 0.42 2.81 -0.10
N SER A 46 1.05 3.94 0.22
CA SER A 46 2.23 4.44 -0.49
C SER A 46 3.41 3.48 -0.37
N HIS A 47 3.72 3.02 0.84
CA HIS A 47 4.77 2.01 1.05
C HIS A 47 4.49 0.71 0.30
N TRP A 48 3.24 0.23 0.34
CA TRP A 48 2.83 -0.98 -0.36
C TRP A 48 2.97 -0.83 -1.89
N ALA A 49 2.52 0.29 -2.45
CA ALA A 49 2.67 0.59 -3.86
C ALA A 49 4.15 0.63 -4.29
N HIS A 50 5.03 1.18 -3.44
CA HIS A 50 6.47 1.19 -3.70
C HIS A 50 7.08 -0.23 -3.70
N ILE A 51 6.70 -1.07 -2.74
CA ILE A 51 7.11 -2.48 -2.69
C ILE A 51 6.66 -3.22 -3.94
N GLN A 52 5.39 -3.06 -4.34
CA GLN A 52 4.84 -3.70 -5.53
C GLN A 52 5.55 -3.23 -6.81
N SER A 53 5.81 -1.94 -6.95
CA SER A 53 6.55 -1.38 -8.10
C SER A 53 7.95 -1.98 -8.19
N THR A 54 8.67 -2.04 -7.07
CA THR A 54 10.01 -2.63 -7.00
C THR A 54 9.99 -4.13 -7.32
N ALA A 55 9.01 -4.86 -6.79
CA ALA A 55 8.86 -6.29 -7.07
C ALA A 55 8.56 -6.54 -8.55
N ALA A 56 7.71 -5.73 -9.18
CA ALA A 56 7.41 -5.82 -10.61
C ALA A 56 8.66 -5.54 -11.46
N GLN A 57 9.43 -4.50 -11.13
CA GLN A 57 10.69 -4.18 -11.82
C GLN A 57 11.72 -5.32 -11.69
N LYS A 58 11.93 -5.85 -10.48
CA LYS A 58 12.86 -6.97 -10.25
C LYS A 58 12.41 -8.24 -10.96
N THR A 59 11.11 -8.52 -10.98
CA THR A 59 10.55 -9.69 -11.68
C THR A 59 10.75 -9.57 -13.19
N LEU A 60 10.52 -8.39 -13.76
CA LEU A 60 10.78 -8.13 -15.17
C LEU A 60 12.27 -8.32 -15.51
N LEU A 61 13.16 -7.73 -14.72
CA LEU A 61 14.61 -7.88 -14.91
C LEU A 61 15.04 -9.35 -14.83
N LEU A 62 14.52 -10.09 -13.86
CA LEU A 62 14.80 -11.53 -13.75
C LEU A 62 14.32 -12.29 -14.99
N GLY A 63 13.12 -11.99 -15.49
CA GLY A 63 12.61 -12.57 -16.74
C GLY A 63 13.51 -12.26 -17.95
N GLN A 64 14.00 -11.02 -18.06
CA GLN A 64 14.92 -10.61 -19.12
C GLN A 64 16.26 -11.35 -19.04
N ILE A 65 16.82 -11.49 -17.83
CA ILE A 65 18.05 -12.26 -17.60
C ILE A 65 17.83 -13.71 -18.02
N LYS A 66 16.73 -14.34 -17.60
CA LYS A 66 16.42 -15.73 -17.96
C LYS A 66 16.35 -15.92 -19.48
N LEU A 67 15.67 -15.03 -20.19
CA LEU A 67 15.58 -15.08 -21.65
C LEU A 67 16.95 -14.85 -22.33
N ALA A 68 17.76 -13.93 -21.81
CA ALA A 68 19.10 -13.67 -22.34
C ALA A 68 20.01 -14.89 -22.17
N VAL A 69 20.01 -15.52 -20.99
CA VAL A 69 20.76 -16.75 -20.70
C VAL A 69 20.34 -17.87 -21.65
N LEU A 70 19.03 -18.13 -21.77
CA LEU A 70 18.51 -19.16 -22.67
C LEU A 70 18.94 -18.91 -24.13
N ASN A 71 18.79 -17.69 -24.62
CA ASN A 71 19.17 -17.32 -25.98
C ASN A 71 20.67 -17.53 -26.23
N LEU A 72 21.53 -17.17 -25.27
CA LEU A 72 22.98 -17.36 -25.37
C LEU A 72 23.35 -18.84 -25.34
N PHE A 73 22.76 -19.63 -24.44
CA PHE A 73 22.95 -21.08 -24.35
C PHE A 73 22.58 -21.77 -25.67
N GLN A 74 21.41 -21.46 -26.23
CA GLN A 74 20.96 -22.01 -27.51
C GLN A 74 21.92 -21.64 -28.66
N LEU A 75 22.39 -20.40 -28.71
CA LEU A 75 23.35 -19.95 -29.72
C LEU A 75 24.70 -20.68 -29.60
N ALA A 76 25.23 -20.80 -28.39
CA ALA A 76 26.51 -21.43 -28.14
C ALA A 76 26.49 -22.94 -28.39
N THR A 77 25.48 -23.64 -27.87
CA THR A 77 25.32 -25.10 -28.09
C THR A 77 25.10 -25.43 -29.56
N ALA A 78 24.32 -24.62 -30.30
CA ALA A 78 24.15 -24.78 -31.73
C ALA A 78 25.48 -24.61 -32.51
N ARG A 79 26.30 -23.62 -32.14
CA ARG A 79 27.61 -23.38 -32.78
C ARG A 79 28.64 -24.46 -32.46
N LEU A 80 28.69 -24.89 -31.20
CA LEU A 80 29.64 -25.88 -30.70
C LEU A 80 29.18 -27.32 -30.94
N LYS A 81 27.95 -27.52 -31.42
CA LYS A 81 27.32 -28.84 -31.64
C LYS A 81 27.30 -29.70 -30.36
N VAL A 82 27.13 -29.05 -29.20
CA VAL A 82 27.01 -29.72 -27.90
C VAL A 82 25.62 -30.33 -27.79
N PRO A 83 25.48 -31.62 -27.40
CA PRO A 83 24.18 -32.22 -27.18
C PRO A 83 23.46 -31.50 -26.03
N VAL A 84 22.25 -31.00 -26.32
CA VAL A 84 21.43 -30.29 -25.34
C VAL A 84 20.65 -31.31 -24.50
N ASN A 85 21.02 -31.44 -23.22
CA ASN A 85 20.28 -32.23 -22.22
C ASN A 85 19.93 -31.41 -20.97
N VAL A 86 19.94 -30.08 -21.09
CA VAL A 86 19.61 -29.15 -20.01
C VAL A 86 18.18 -28.64 -20.21
N ALA A 87 17.43 -28.51 -19.12
CA ALA A 87 16.06 -28.03 -19.16
C ALA A 87 15.98 -26.55 -19.58
N LEU A 88 14.89 -26.19 -20.28
CA LEU A 88 14.68 -24.83 -20.81
C LEU A 88 14.58 -23.76 -19.70
N GLU A 89 14.02 -24.12 -18.55
CA GLU A 89 13.79 -23.20 -17.43
C GLU A 89 14.93 -23.18 -16.41
N ASP A 90 15.91 -24.07 -16.56
CA ASP A 90 17.05 -24.19 -15.64
C ASP A 90 18.22 -23.34 -16.14
N THR A 91 18.10 -22.03 -15.91
CA THR A 91 19.09 -21.06 -16.37
C THR A 91 20.43 -21.18 -15.65
N GLU A 92 20.47 -21.78 -14.46
CA GLU A 92 21.73 -22.03 -13.73
C GLU A 92 22.50 -23.15 -14.42
N ALA A 93 21.86 -24.29 -14.67
CA ALA A 93 22.49 -25.39 -15.40
C ALA A 93 22.87 -25.01 -16.85
N GLN A 94 22.11 -24.10 -17.49
CA GLN A 94 22.47 -23.57 -18.81
C GLN A 94 23.78 -22.79 -18.74
N LEU A 95 23.97 -21.94 -17.73
CA LEU A 95 25.20 -21.17 -17.55
C LEU A 95 26.40 -22.07 -17.24
N ASP A 96 26.22 -23.15 -16.48
CA ASP A 96 27.29 -24.12 -16.17
C ASP A 96 27.74 -24.94 -17.39
N THR A 97 26.92 -25.02 -18.43
CA THR A 97 27.19 -25.83 -19.62
C THR A 97 28.00 -25.08 -20.69
N VAL A 98 27.96 -23.74 -20.68
CA VAL A 98 28.66 -22.87 -21.67
C VAL A 98 30.02 -22.43 -21.16
#